data_AF-A0A843F2L2-F1
#
_entry.id   AF-A0A843F2L2-F1
#
_cell.length_a   1.000
_cell.length_b   1.000
_cell.length_c   1.000
_cell.angle_alpha   90.00
_cell.angle_beta   90.00
_cell.angle_gamma   90.00
#
_symmetry.space_group_name_H-M   'P 1'
#
loop_
_entity.id
_entity.type
_entity.pdbx_description
1 polymer ?
#
loop_
_entity_poly.entity_id
_entity_poly.type
_entity_poly.pdbx_seq_one_letter_code
_entity_poly.pdbx_strand_id
1 'polypeptide(L)'
;FDSGCGWPAFSKPVNEDAIIKHRDFTHGMVRTEVRSSKANSHLGHEFNDGPNGTKRYCINSAALRFIPKEDLENEGYSEYLSLFDQKD
;
A
#
# COMPACT_ATOMS: atom_id res chain seq x y z
N PHE A 1 3.31 -4.72 7.71
CA PHE A 1 4.26 -5.13 8.75
C PHE A 1 4.43 -4.00 9.76
N ASP A 2 4.85 -4.28 10.98
CA ASP A 2 5.16 -3.22 11.94
C ASP A 2 6.51 -2.58 11.57
N SER A 3 6.46 -1.30 11.18
CA SER A 3 7.65 -0.53 10.82
C SER A 3 8.08 0.45 11.92
N GLY A 4 7.27 0.62 12.98
CA GLY A 4 7.48 1.66 14.00
C GLY A 4 7.38 3.10 13.49
N CYS A 5 7.04 3.35 12.21
CA CYS A 5 7.07 4.70 11.64
C CYS A 5 5.82 5.55 11.98
N GLY A 6 4.79 4.98 12.60
CA GLY A 6 3.54 5.67 12.97
C GLY A 6 2.46 5.65 11.89
N TRP A 7 2.74 5.10 10.70
CA TRP A 7 1.76 4.89 9.63
C TRP A 7 1.66 3.41 9.24
N PRO A 8 0.51 2.95 8.71
CA PRO A 8 0.40 1.66 8.04
C PRO A 8 1.52 1.43 7.02
N ALA A 9 2.22 0.31 7.16
CA ALA A 9 3.36 -0.05 6.32
C ALA A 9 3.15 -1.40 5.62
N PHE A 10 3.37 -1.42 4.31
CA PHE A 10 3.24 -2.62 3.47
C PHE A 10 4.55 -2.87 2.70
N SER A 11 4.83 -4.13 2.35
CA SER A 11 6.05 -4.51 1.61
C SER A 11 5.87 -4.49 0.09
N LYS A 12 4.64 -4.60 -0.39
CA LYS A 12 4.23 -4.57 -1.81
C LYS A 12 2.75 -4.14 -1.92
N PRO A 13 2.32 -3.59 -3.07
CA PRO A 13 0.90 -3.39 -3.33
C PRO A 13 0.19 -4.72 -3.57
N VAL A 14 -1.14 -4.71 -3.52
CA VAL A 14 -1.96 -5.89 -3.87
C VAL A 14 -1.82 -6.28 -5.34
N ASN A 15 -1.64 -5.27 -6.20
CA ASN A 15 -1.32 -5.39 -7.62
C ASN A 15 -0.50 -4.14 -7.99
N GLU A 16 0.55 -4.29 -8.80
CA GLU A 16 1.36 -3.15 -9.28
C GLU A 16 0.50 -2.15 -10.08
N ASP A 17 -0.53 -2.61 -10.79
CA ASP A 17 -1.45 -1.76 -11.56
C ASP A 17 -2.40 -0.93 -10.66
N ALA A 18 -2.47 -1.22 -9.35
CA ALA A 18 -3.32 -0.49 -8.41
C ALA A 18 -2.74 0.89 -8.03
N ILE A 19 -1.45 1.11 -8.30
CA ILE A 19 -0.73 2.31 -7.89
C ILE A 19 0.00 2.98 -9.05
N ILE A 20 0.25 4.28 -8.91
CA ILE A 20 1.18 5.04 -9.74
C ILE A 20 2.19 5.74 -8.85
N LYS A 21 3.40 5.95 -9.39
CA LYS A 21 4.55 6.49 -8.64
C LYS A 21 5.01 7.80 -9.26
N HIS A 22 5.20 8.82 -8.43
CA HIS A 22 5.67 10.13 -8.85
C HIS A 22 6.91 10.54 -8.04
N ARG A 23 7.82 11.28 -8.66
CA ARG A 23 8.90 11.92 -7.91
C ARG A 23 8.34 13.08 -7.11
N ASP A 24 8.62 13.08 -5.83
CA ASP A 24 8.22 14.12 -4.90
C ASP A 24 9.46 14.83 -4.35
N PHE A 25 9.53 16.14 -4.59
CA PHE A 25 10.62 17.03 -4.18
C PHE A 25 10.23 17.95 -3.02
N THR A 26 9.06 17.74 -2.44
CA THR A 26 8.56 18.56 -1.33
C THR A 26 9.42 18.38 -0.07
N HIS A 27 9.36 19.39 0.80
CA HIS A 27 10.11 19.42 2.07
C HIS A 27 11.63 19.27 1.92
N GLY A 28 12.19 19.58 0.74
CA GLY A 28 13.64 19.50 0.48
C GLY A 28 14.19 18.07 0.40
N MET A 29 13.32 17.08 0.24
CA MET A 29 13.70 15.67 0.12
C MET A 29 13.44 15.14 -1.29
N VAL A 30 14.10 14.06 -1.70
CA VAL A 30 13.75 13.31 -2.91
C VAL A 30 13.06 12.02 -2.49
N ARG A 31 11.75 11.94 -2.72
CA ARG A 31 10.90 10.79 -2.35
C ARG A 31 10.14 10.27 -3.56
N THR A 32 9.57 9.09 -3.41
CA THR A 32 8.62 8.52 -4.38
C THR A 32 7.23 8.57 -3.77
N GLU A 33 6.37 9.46 -4.27
CA GLU A 33 4.95 9.51 -3.93
C GLU A 33 4.23 8.31 -4.54
N VAL A 34 3.31 7.72 -3.78
CA VAL A 34 2.42 6.65 -4.20
C VAL A 34 0.98 7.17 -4.24
N ARG A 35 0.30 6.97 -5.36
CA ARG A 35 -1.09 7.38 -5.59
C ARG A 35 -1.92 6.21 -6.14
N SER A 36 -3.23 6.22 -5.93
CA SER A 36 -4.13 5.20 -6.52
C SER A 36 -4.20 5.38 -8.05
N SER A 37 -4.07 4.30 -8.83
CA SER A 37 -4.09 4.41 -10.29
C SER A 37 -5.44 4.89 -10.85
N LYS A 38 -6.56 4.38 -10.31
CA LYS A 38 -7.92 4.68 -10.82
C LYS A 38 -8.40 6.10 -10.53
N ALA A 39 -8.13 6.62 -9.33
CA ALA A 39 -8.67 7.90 -8.86
C ALA A 39 -7.60 8.99 -8.66
N ASN A 40 -6.32 8.68 -8.89
CA ASN A 40 -5.18 9.57 -8.65
C ASN A 40 -5.14 10.20 -7.23
N SER A 41 -5.71 9.51 -6.23
CA SER A 41 -5.72 9.96 -4.84
C SER A 41 -4.35 9.72 -4.20
N HIS A 42 -3.87 10.69 -3.41
CA HIS A 42 -2.64 10.55 -2.66
C HIS A 42 -2.78 9.45 -1.59
N LEU A 43 -1.84 8.50 -1.57
CA LEU A 43 -1.80 7.44 -0.57
C LEU A 43 -0.67 7.67 0.44
N GLY A 44 0.52 7.99 -0.04
CA GLY A 44 1.69 8.19 0.80
C GLY A 44 3.00 8.11 -0.01
N HIS A 45 3.99 7.40 0.52
CA HIS A 45 5.33 7.33 -0.08
C HIS A 45 5.93 5.92 -0.02
N GLU A 46 6.80 5.62 -0.99
CA GLU A 46 7.63 4.41 -1.04
C GLU A 46 9.07 4.70 -0.61
N PHE A 47 9.63 3.82 0.21
CA PHE A 47 11.02 3.84 0.67
C PHE A 47 11.71 2.49 0.44
N ASN A 48 13.04 2.50 0.41
CA ASN A 48 13.90 1.31 0.20
C ASN A 48 14.40 0.68 1.52
N ASP A 49 13.77 1.01 2.65
CA ASP A 49 14.19 0.68 4.01
C ASP A 49 13.30 -0.40 4.66
N GLY A 50 12.63 -1.23 3.84
CA GLY A 50 11.80 -2.32 4.33
C GLY A 50 12.64 -3.48 4.89
N PRO A 51 12.00 -4.37 5.68
CA PRO A 51 12.67 -5.52 6.27
C PRO A 51 13.26 -6.42 5.19
N ASN A 52 14.44 -7.00 5.45
CA ASN A 52 15.13 -7.91 4.53
C ASN A 52 15.36 -7.34 3.11
N GLY A 53 15.51 -6.01 2.98
CA GLY A 53 15.75 -5.34 1.70
C GLY A 53 14.49 -5.16 0.84
N THR A 54 13.30 -5.39 1.42
CA THR A 54 12.02 -5.10 0.74
C THR A 54 11.74 -3.61 0.69
N LYS A 55 10.71 -3.23 -0.08
CA LYS A 55 10.19 -1.87 -0.08
C LYS A 55 9.35 -1.62 1.18
N ARG A 56 9.26 -0.35 1.59
CA ARG A 56 8.30 0.10 2.60
C ARG A 56 7.35 1.10 1.96
N TYR A 57 6.10 0.70 1.81
CA TYR A 57 4.99 1.56 1.40
C TYR A 57 4.35 2.13 2.65
N CYS A 58 4.66 3.40 2.93
CA CYS A 58 4.17 4.15 4.09
C CYS A 58 2.90 4.89 3.68
N ILE A 59 1.74 4.36 4.07
CA ILE A 59 0.43 4.81 3.55
C ILE A 59 -0.40 5.46 4.65
N ASN A 60 -1.05 6.57 4.34
CA ASN A 60 -1.95 7.24 5.26
C ASN A 60 -3.20 6.37 5.50
N SER A 61 -3.53 6.11 6.77
CA SER A 61 -4.75 5.37 7.14
C SER A 61 -6.02 6.08 6.65
N ALA A 62 -6.02 7.41 6.63
CA ALA A 62 -7.14 8.22 6.12
C ALA A 62 -7.43 8.01 4.62
N ALA A 63 -6.48 7.46 3.87
CA ALA A 63 -6.65 7.13 2.45
C ALA A 63 -7.14 5.69 2.21
N LEU A 64 -7.37 4.91 3.28
CA LEU A 64 -7.71 3.50 3.19
C LEU A 64 -9.01 3.19 3.93
N ARG A 65 -9.74 2.21 3.40
CA ARG A 65 -10.81 1.51 4.11
C ARG A 65 -10.41 0.05 4.25
N PHE A 66 -10.47 -0.46 5.46
CA PHE A 66 -10.21 -1.88 5.73
C PHE A 66 -11.47 -2.70 5.43
N ILE A 67 -11.28 -3.87 4.80
CA ILE A 67 -12.32 -4.87 4.56
C ILE A 67 -11.85 -6.17 5.22
N PRO A 68 -12.56 -6.69 6.23
CA PRO A 68 -12.27 -8.00 6.81
C PRO A 68 -12.33 -9.12 5.76
N LYS A 69 -11.52 -10.18 5.91
CA LYS A 69 -11.51 -11.32 4.97
C LYS A 69 -12.92 -11.92 4.78
N GLU A 70 -13.67 -12.05 5.87
CA GLU A 70 -15.02 -12.60 5.89
C GLU A 70 -16.05 -11.77 5.10
N ASP A 71 -15.78 -10.48 4.88
CA ASP A 71 -16.67 -9.56 4.16
C ASP A 71 -16.30 -9.39 2.69
N LEU A 72 -15.13 -9.91 2.24
CA LEU A 72 -14.67 -9.71 0.86
C LEU A 72 -15.67 -10.20 -0.17
N GLU A 73 -16.26 -11.38 0.01
CA GLU A 73 -17.26 -11.90 -0.93
C GLU A 73 -18.55 -11.07 -0.93
N ASN A 74 -19.04 -10.71 0.27
CA ASN A 74 -20.26 -9.91 0.43
C ASN A 74 -20.12 -8.51 -0.18
N GLU A 75 -18.92 -7.94 -0.16
CA GLU A 75 -18.62 -6.62 -0.72
C GLU A 75 -18.19 -6.66 -2.20
N GLY A 76 -18.17 -7.83 -2.84
CA GLY A 76 -17.86 -7.97 -4.27
C GLY A 76 -16.37 -7.98 -4.61
N TYR A 77 -15.52 -8.40 -3.66
CA TYR A 77 -14.06 -8.48 -3.75
C TYR A 77 -13.54 -9.93 -3.68
N SER A 78 -14.35 -10.91 -4.10
CA SER A 78 -14.04 -12.35 -4.00
C SER A 78 -12.74 -12.75 -4.70
N GLU A 79 -12.31 -12.01 -5.72
CA GLU A 79 -11.05 -12.27 -6.43
C GLU A 79 -9.82 -12.20 -5.51
N TYR A 80 -9.90 -11.39 -4.45
CA TYR A 80 -8.82 -11.20 -3.48
C TYR A 80 -8.75 -12.30 -2.42
N LEU A 81 -9.76 -13.18 -2.31
CA LEU A 81 -9.73 -14.31 -1.37
C LEU A 81 -8.54 -15.24 -1.63
N SER A 82 -8.16 -15.41 -2.91
CA SER A 82 -7.03 -16.23 -3.34
C SER A 82 -5.68 -15.81 -2.72
N LEU A 83 -5.55 -14.56 -2.28
CA LEU A 83 -4.33 -14.06 -1.65
C LEU A 83 -4.12 -14.61 -0.24
N PHE A 84 -5.17 -15.15 0.40
CA PHE A 84 -5.11 -15.68 1.77
C PHE A 84 -4.92 -17.19 1.82
N ASP A 85 -5.03 -17.88 0.67
CA ASP A 85 -4.85 -19.32 0.57
C ASP A 85 -3.39 -19.70 0.32
N GLN A 86 -2.56 -18.73 -0.06
CA GLN A 86 -1.12 -18.90 -0.09
C GLN A 86 -0.59 -18.89 1.36
N LYS A 87 -0.20 -20.07 1.84
CA LYS A 87 0.68 -20.16 3.02
C LYS A 87 2.03 -19.56 2.64
N ASP A 88 2.34 -18.40 3.20
CA ASP A 88 3.73 -17.94 3.37
C ASP A 88 4.52 -18.96 4.21
#